data_AF-A0A4D4ML17-F1
#
_entry.id   AF-A0A4D4ML17-F1
#
_cell.length_a   1.000
_cell.length_b   1.000
_cell.length_c   1.000
_cell.angle_alpha   90.00
_cell.angle_beta   90.00
_cell.angle_gamma   90.00
#
_symmetry.space_group_name_H-M   'P 1'
#
loop_
_entity.id
_entity.type
_entity.pdbx_description
1 polymer ?
#
loop_
_entity_poly.entity_id
_entity_poly.type
_entity_poly.pdbx_seq_one_letter_code
_entity_poly.pdbx_strand_id
1 'polypeptide(L)' 'MNALGLPILGDPLYPVVTDPGPAGDFRRPLQLLARVLEFTDPVTGHEHRFLSERVLTAWSAYEDWVR' A
#
# COMPACT_ATOMS: atom_id res chain seq x y z
N MET A 1 -6.45 -7.82 -6.93
CA MET A 1 -7.54 -6.87 -6.65
C MET A 1 -8.13 -6.30 -7.92
N ASN A 2 -7.33 -5.66 -8.78
CA ASN A 2 -7.81 -5.21 -10.09
C ASN A 2 -8.47 -6.32 -10.95
N ALA A 3 -7.90 -7.53 -11.00
CA ALA A 3 -8.52 -8.68 -11.70
C ALA A 3 -9.89 -9.12 -11.12
N LEU A 4 -10.23 -8.68 -9.90
CA LEU A 4 -11.53 -8.91 -9.26
C LEU A 4 -12.48 -7.71 -9.43
N GLY A 5 -12.11 -6.71 -10.25
CA GLY A 5 -12.88 -5.48 -10.43
C GLY A 5 -12.78 -4.48 -9.28
N LEU A 6 -11.86 -4.69 -8.33
CA LEU A 6 -11.66 -3.84 -7.16
C LEU A 6 -10.26 -3.22 -7.22
N PRO A 7 -10.06 -2.06 -7.86
CA PRO A 7 -8.73 -1.44 -7.97
C PRO A 7 -8.23 -0.92 -6.62
N ILE A 8 -6.92 -0.89 -6.44
CA ILE A 8 -6.28 -0.27 -5.28
C ILE A 8 -6.15 1.23 -5.54
N LEU A 9 -6.48 2.06 -4.55
CA LEU A 9 -6.40 3.50 -4.68
C LEU A 9 -4.93 3.95 -4.80
N GLY A 10 -4.65 4.84 -5.77
CA GLY A 10 -3.31 5.36 -6.01
C GLY A 10 -2.37 4.37 -6.70
N ASP A 11 -2.88 3.30 -7.32
CA ASP A 11 -2.10 2.39 -8.15
C ASP A 11 -1.95 2.97 -9.58
N PRO A 12 -0.72 3.37 -9.99
CA PRO A 12 -0.50 3.95 -11.32
C PRO A 12 -0.29 2.90 -12.41
N LEU A 13 -0.25 1.61 -12.08
CA LEU A 13 0.07 0.54 -13.03
C LEU A 13 -1.17 -0.21 -13.51
N TYR A 14 -2.22 -0.27 -12.69
CA TYR A 14 -3.36 -1.12 -12.93
C TYR A 14 -4.70 -0.40 -12.76
N PRO A 15 -5.70 -0.69 -13.63
CA PRO A 15 -5.61 -1.53 -14.84
C PRO A 15 -4.85 -0.88 -15.99
N VAL A 16 -4.73 0.45 -15.97
CA VAL A 16 -4.11 1.24 -17.01
C VAL A 16 -2.89 1.92 -16.41
N VAL A 17 -1.78 1.83 -17.13
CA VAL A 17 -0.56 2.53 -16.76
C VAL A 17 -0.77 4.02 -16.97
N THR A 18 -0.67 4.82 -15.91
CA THR A 18 -0.69 6.28 -16.00
C THR A 18 0.69 6.80 -16.37
N ASP A 19 0.76 7.93 -17.09
CA ASP A 19 2.03 8.60 -17.34
C ASP A 19 2.75 8.90 -16.01
N PRO A 20 4.07 8.64 -15.92
CA PRO A 20 4.82 8.99 -14.72
C PRO A 20 4.71 10.49 -14.50
N GLY A 21 4.14 10.88 -13.36
CA GLY A 21 4.10 12.27 -12.93
C GLY A 21 5.52 12.84 -12.76
N PRO A 22 5.64 14.16 -12.49
CA PRO A 22 6.92 14.76 -12.15
C PRO A 22 7.65 13.94 -11.08
N ALA A 23 8.95 13.76 -11.21
CA ALA A 23 9.73 12.99 -10.24
C ALA A 23 9.50 13.56 -8.83
N GLY A 24 9.00 12.72 -7.92
CA GLY A 24 8.67 13.11 -6.55
C GLY A 24 7.21 13.52 -6.29
N ASP A 25 6.32 13.42 -7.28
CA ASP A 25 4.89 13.65 -7.07
C ASP A 25 4.23 12.47 -6.33
N PHE A 26 4.05 12.63 -5.01
CA PHE A 26 3.40 11.66 -4.12
C PHE A 26 2.07 12.16 -3.56
N ARG A 27 1.38 13.06 -4.25
CA ARG A 27 0.11 13.64 -3.76
C ARG A 27 -0.98 12.59 -3.54
N ARG A 28 -0.98 11.52 -4.34
CA ARG A 28 -1.92 10.39 -4.22
C ARG A 28 -1.16 9.09 -4.04
N PRO A 29 -0.60 8.83 -2.84
CA PRO A 29 0.21 7.64 -2.62
C PRO A 29 -0.65 6.38 -2.67
N LEU A 30 -0.06 5.28 -3.14
CA LEU A 30 -0.66 3.96 -3.17
C LEU A 30 -1.20 3.56 -1.79
N GLN A 31 -2.48 3.22 -1.73
CA GLN A 31 -3.16 2.80 -0.50
C GLN A 31 -3.07 1.29 -0.30
N LEU A 32 -1.83 0.80 -0.24
CA LEU A 32 -1.49 -0.59 0.02
C LEU A 32 -0.49 -0.67 1.17
N LEU A 33 -0.84 -1.44 2.20
CA LEU A 33 -0.03 -1.56 3.41
C LEU A 33 0.19 -3.02 3.77
N ALA A 34 1.46 -3.42 3.88
CA ALA A 34 1.84 -4.65 4.56
C ALA A 34 1.63 -4.47 6.07
N ARG A 35 0.42 -4.75 6.56
CA ARG A 35 0.04 -4.51 7.95
C ARG A 35 0.76 -5.45 8.93
N VAL A 36 1.01 -6.68 8.50
CA VAL A 36 1.63 -7.72 9.31
C VAL A 36 2.70 -8.41 8.48
N LEU A 37 3.87 -8.62 9.08
CA LEU A 37 4.93 -9.47 8.54
C LEU A 37 5.20 -10.59 9.54
N GLU A 38 5.01 -11.83 9.08
CA GLU A 38 5.18 -13.04 9.88
C GLU A 38 6.10 -14.01 9.14
N PHE A 39 7.09 -14.56 9.84
CA PHE A 39 7.97 -15.59 9.31
C PHE A 39 8.65 -16.37 10.45
N THR A 40 9.09 -17.58 10.12
CA THR A 40 9.99 -18.36 10.98
C THR A 40 11.42 -17.95 10.68
N ASP A 41 12.17 -17.51 11.70
CA ASP A 41 13.59 -17.21 11.57
C ASP A 41 14.35 -18.45 11.07
N PRO A 42 15.01 -18.39 9.90
CA PRO A 42 15.72 -19.55 9.36
C PRO A 42 16.96 -19.94 10.18
N VAL A 43 17.47 -19.06 11.05
CA VAL A 43 18.64 -19.32 11.90
C VAL A 43 18.23 -19.88 13.26
N THR A 44 17.24 -19.25 13.92
CA THR A 44 16.85 -19.63 15.29
C THR A 44 15.61 -20.53 15.35
N GLY A 45 14.82 -20.61 14.28
CA GLY A 45 13.56 -21.35 14.25
C GLY A 45 12.40 -20.65 14.98
N HIS A 46 12.61 -19.47 15.55
CA HIS A 46 11.55 -18.74 16.24
C HIS A 46 10.58 -18.08 15.28
N GLU A 47 9.30 -18.02 15.67
CA GLU A 47 8.31 -17.23 14.95
C GLU A 47 8.49 -15.75 15.29
N HIS A 48 8.63 -14.93 14.25
CA HIS A 48 8.59 -13.49 14.37
C HIS A 48 7.32 -12.93 13.75
N ARG A 49 6.75 -11.94 14.44
CA ARG A 49 5.59 -11.20 14.01
C ARG A 49 5.81 -9.73 14.24
N PHE A 50 5.69 -8.95 13.17
CA PHE A 50 5.81 -7.50 13.20
C PHE A 50 4.51 -6.87 12.71
N LEU A 51 4.06 -5.83 13.40
CA LEU A 51 2.89 -5.04 13.04
C LEU A 51 3.35 -3.67 12.55
N SER A 52 2.82 -3.24 11.42
CA SER A 52 3.02 -1.87 10.94
C SER A 52 2.14 -0.90 11.72
N GLU A 53 2.74 0.17 12.23
CA GLU A 53 2.03 1.28 12.86
C GLU A 53 1.39 2.25 11.85
N ARG A 54 1.68 2.10 10.55
CA ARG A 54 1.11 2.95 9.51
C ARG A 54 -0.39 2.68 9.36
N VAL A 55 -1.09 3.71 8.87
CA VAL A 55 -2.51 3.65 8.48
C VAL A 55 -2.66 4.06 7.02
N LEU A 56 -3.68 3.52 6.36
CA LEU A 56 -4.07 3.95 5.03
C LEU A 56 -4.80 5.29 5.17
N THR A 57 -4.21 6.37 4.66
CA THR A 57 -4.75 7.72 4.82
C THR A 57 -6.11 7.87 4.15
N ALA A 58 -6.33 7.22 3.00
CA ALA A 58 -7.64 7.21 2.34
C ALA A 58 -8.73 6.53 3.17
N TRP A 59 -8.36 5.64 4.11
CA TRP A 59 -9.30 4.95 4.99
C TRP A 59 -9.66 5.76 6.23
N SER A 60 -8.69 6.44 6.83
CA SER A 60 -8.90 7.24 8.05
C SER A 60 -9.28 8.69 7.77
N ALA A 61 -8.92 9.24 6.61
CA ALA A 61 -9.11 10.63 6.21
C ALA A 61 -9.13 10.75 4.68
N TYR A 62 -10.18 10.24 4.04
CA TYR A 62 -10.31 10.22 2.58
C TYR A 62 -10.16 11.61 1.93
N GLU A 63 -10.75 12.64 2.55
CA GLU A 63 -10.71 14.02 2.03
C GLU A 63 -9.28 14.57 1.93
N ASP A 64 -8.44 14.24 2.92
CA ASP A 64 -7.03 14.64 2.92
C ASP A 64 -6.22 13.94 1.84
N TRP A 65 -6.62 12.71 1.45
CA TRP A 65 -5.96 11.95 0.38
C TRP A 65 -6.35 12.40 -1.03
N VAL A 66 -7.57 12.92 -1.22
CA VAL A 66 -8.04 13.37 -2.55
C VAL A 66 -7.47 14.73 -2.95
N ARG A 67 -7.14 15.56 -1.95
CA ARG A 67 -6.62 16.93 -2.10
C ARG A 67 -5.25 16.98 -2.77
#